data_AF-A0A7V9GU27-F1
#
_entry.id   AF-A0A7V9GU27-F1
#
_cell.length_a   1.000
_cell.length_b   1.000
_cell.length_c   1.000
_cell.angle_alpha   90.00
_cell.angle_beta   90.00
_cell.angle_gamma   90.00
#
_symmetry.space_group_name_H-M   'P 1'
#
loop_
_entity.id
_entity.type
_entity.pdbx_description
1 polymer ?
#
loop_
_entity_poly.entity_id
_entity_poly.type
_entity_poly.pdbx_seq_one_letter_code
_entity_poly.pdbx_strand_id
1 'polypeptide(L)'
;MPGDEWRVEVKLADEAHGQSVTDRLRSLSLDDEAREKLGRDVIVTRDDLDLFLYSESADEAKEAERVIRELLSEDRLQADVKLTRWHPVEESWNDASQPLPSTEAERASELERKEARETVEAVEEGDTDWDVRATLGSHSDTTALADRLEAEGLPVVRRWRHLFVKTITEEDAEALAVRLRKEGAEVEIEARDFEVGTGGPFRFFAGIGG
;
A
#
# COMPACT_ATOMS: atom_id res chain seq x y z
N MET A 1 -16.01 -12.56 10.91
CA MET A 1 -15.72 -12.02 9.58
C MET A 1 -14.91 -10.77 9.82
N PRO A 2 -13.65 -10.67 9.37
CA PRO A 2 -12.88 -9.44 9.48
C PRO A 2 -13.39 -8.51 8.37
N GLY A 3 -14.45 -7.76 8.64
CA GLY A 3 -15.15 -6.99 7.60
C GLY A 3 -15.88 -5.74 8.07
N ASP A 4 -15.91 -5.49 9.38
CA ASP A 4 -16.54 -4.31 9.97
C ASP A 4 -15.49 -3.53 10.77
N GLU A 5 -14.36 -3.23 10.14
CA GLU A 5 -13.37 -2.33 10.73
C GLU A 5 -13.73 -0.88 10.37
N TRP A 6 -13.98 -0.09 11.41
CA TRP A 6 -14.34 1.31 11.29
C TRP A 6 -13.25 2.17 11.91
N ARG A 7 -13.02 3.33 11.30
CA ARG A 7 -12.03 4.28 11.77
C ARG A 7 -12.53 5.70 11.64
N VAL A 8 -12.50 6.44 12.74
CA VAL A 8 -12.61 7.90 12.71
C VAL A 8 -11.21 8.48 12.63
N GLU A 9 -10.97 9.27 11.60
CA GLU A 9 -9.72 9.99 11.36
C GLU A 9 -9.94 11.48 11.65
N VAL A 10 -9.06 12.05 12.46
CA VAL A 10 -9.16 13.43 12.94
C VAL A 10 -7.84 14.10 12.64
N LYS A 11 -7.84 15.10 11.75
CA LYS A 11 -6.66 15.90 11.41
C LYS A 11 -6.79 17.29 12.01
N LEU A 12 -5.95 17.61 12.97
CA LEU A 12 -6.00 18.90 13.66
C LEU A 12 -5.28 19.97 12.83
N ALA A 13 -5.91 21.14 12.71
CA ALA A 13 -5.31 22.26 12.00
C ALA A 13 -4.24 22.92 12.87
N ASP A 14 -3.00 23.05 12.38
CA ASP A 14 -1.94 23.76 13.07
C ASP A 14 -2.22 25.28 13.08
N GLU A 15 -2.70 25.82 14.19
CA GLU A 15 -2.82 27.26 14.36
C GLU A 15 -1.47 27.86 14.77
N ALA A 16 -0.92 28.74 13.94
CA ALA A 16 0.37 29.43 14.07
C ALA A 16 0.48 30.43 15.26
N HIS A 17 -0.11 30.13 16.42
CA HIS A 17 -0.13 31.03 17.59
C HIS A 17 0.49 30.37 18.84
N GLY A 18 1.80 30.55 18.99
CA GLY A 18 2.52 30.61 20.28
C GLY A 18 2.71 29.31 21.08
N GLN A 19 1.85 28.30 20.91
CA GLN A 19 2.01 26.94 21.39
C GLN A 19 1.63 25.99 20.26
N SER A 20 2.41 24.94 20.02
CA SER A 20 2.07 23.97 18.98
C SER A 20 0.73 23.32 19.33
N VAL A 21 -0.09 23.00 18.32
CA VAL A 21 -1.35 22.26 18.55
C VAL A 21 -1.08 20.94 19.28
N THR A 22 0.07 20.34 19.04
CA THR A 22 0.61 19.19 19.78
C THR A 22 0.76 19.45 21.29
N ASP A 23 1.19 20.64 21.70
CA ASP A 23 1.28 21.03 23.13
C ASP A 23 -0.10 21.23 23.76
N ARG A 24 -1.05 21.81 23.03
CA ARG A 24 -2.45 21.92 23.49
C ARG A 24 -3.10 20.56 23.62
N LEU A 25 -2.92 19.67 22.65
CA LEU A 25 -3.42 18.30 22.68
C LEU A 25 -2.87 17.50 23.86
N ARG A 26 -1.58 17.62 24.14
CA ARG A 26 -0.94 17.00 25.31
C ARG A 26 -1.45 17.59 26.63
N SER A 27 -1.78 18.88 26.64
CA SER A 27 -2.32 19.56 27.82
C SER A 27 -3.80 19.25 28.05
N LEU A 28 -4.56 19.03 26.98
CA LEU A 28 -6.00 18.72 27.00
C LEU A 28 -6.26 17.22 27.04
N SER A 29 -5.22 16.37 26.94
CA SER A 29 -5.32 14.92 26.98
C SER A 29 -6.50 14.38 26.17
N LEU A 30 -6.76 14.94 24.98
CA LEU A 30 -7.95 14.62 24.18
C LEU A 30 -8.10 13.12 23.87
N ASP A 31 -6.98 12.40 23.83
CA ASP A 31 -6.97 10.94 23.68
C ASP A 31 -7.39 10.21 24.96
N ASP A 32 -7.00 10.70 26.14
CA ASP A 32 -7.46 10.13 27.42
C ASP A 32 -8.93 10.47 27.69
N GLU A 33 -9.37 11.69 27.36
CA GLU A 33 -10.78 12.08 27.47
C GLU A 33 -11.66 11.31 26.49
N ALA A 34 -11.20 11.10 25.25
CA ALA A 34 -11.87 10.24 24.29
C ALA A 34 -11.94 8.79 24.80
N ARG A 35 -10.84 8.24 25.35
CA ARG A 35 -10.84 6.89 25.95
C ARG A 35 -11.80 6.79 27.14
N GLU A 36 -11.89 7.82 27.98
CA GLU A 36 -12.80 7.84 29.13
C GLU A 36 -14.27 7.89 28.67
N LYS A 37 -14.59 8.74 27.70
CA LYS A 37 -15.97 8.90 27.20
C LYS A 37 -16.44 7.73 26.32
N LEU A 38 -15.55 7.08 25.57
CA LEU A 38 -15.89 6.02 24.60
C LEU A 38 -15.76 4.60 25.16
N GLY A 39 -15.07 4.42 26.29
CA GLY A 39 -14.94 3.11 26.93
C GLY A 39 -13.92 2.19 26.25
N ARG A 40 -14.03 0.88 26.50
CA ARG A 40 -13.02 -0.12 26.08
C ARG A 40 -13.21 -0.62 24.65
N ASP A 41 -14.33 -0.31 24.03
CA ASP A 41 -14.73 -0.84 22.71
C ASP A 41 -14.18 0.02 21.55
N VAL A 42 -13.54 1.15 21.87
CA VAL A 42 -12.87 2.03 20.91
C VAL A 42 -11.38 2.14 21.22
N ILE A 43 -10.54 1.78 20.25
CA ILE A 43 -9.08 1.90 20.37
C ILE A 43 -8.65 3.25 19.81
N VAL A 44 -8.06 4.08 20.66
CA VAL A 44 -7.58 5.42 20.27
C VAL A 44 -6.06 5.41 20.10
N THR A 45 -5.60 5.73 18.89
CA THR A 45 -4.19 5.87 18.52
C THR A 45 -3.92 7.31 18.07
N ARG A 46 -2.74 7.83 18.36
CA ARG A 46 -2.31 9.19 17.96
C ARG A 46 -1.03 9.11 17.17
N ASP A 47 -0.95 9.90 16.10
CA ASP A 47 0.26 10.16 15.34
C ASP A 47 0.38 11.66 15.05
N ASP A 48 1.27 12.34 15.78
CA ASP A 48 1.47 13.80 15.71
C ASP A 48 0.18 14.65 15.80
N LEU A 49 -0.30 15.19 14.68
CA LEU A 49 -1.54 15.98 14.56
C LEU A 49 -2.77 15.16 14.14
N ASP A 50 -2.56 13.87 13.87
CA ASP A 50 -3.60 12.93 13.48
C ASP A 50 -4.02 12.06 14.70
N LEU A 51 -5.33 11.92 14.88
CA LEU A 51 -5.92 11.03 15.87
C LEU A 51 -6.82 10.02 15.15
N PHE A 52 -6.62 8.75 15.47
CA PHE A 52 -7.34 7.63 14.89
C PHE A 52 -8.10 6.88 15.96
N LEU A 53 -9.41 6.69 15.76
CA LEU A 53 -10.26 5.93 16.65
C LEU A 53 -10.81 4.73 15.89
N TYR A 54 -10.53 3.53 16.37
CA TYR A 54 -10.94 2.28 15.75
C TYR A 54 -12.07 1.63 16.53
N SER A 55 -13.08 1.13 15.82
CA SER A 55 -14.17 0.36 16.41
C SER A 55 -14.57 -0.82 15.53
N GLU A 56 -15.20 -1.81 16.15
CA GLU A 56 -15.68 -3.02 15.47
C GLU A 56 -17.10 -2.86 14.91
N SER A 57 -17.77 -1.73 15.19
CA SER A 57 -19.11 -1.46 14.67
C SER A 57 -19.28 -0.02 14.16
N ALA A 58 -20.23 0.13 13.23
CA ALA A 58 -20.61 1.41 12.64
C ALA A 58 -21.21 2.37 13.66
N ASP A 59 -21.97 1.83 14.62
CA ASP A 59 -22.67 2.64 15.61
C ASP A 59 -21.68 3.18 16.65
N GLU A 60 -20.72 2.37 17.10
CA GLU A 60 -19.61 2.84 17.93
C GLU A 60 -18.76 3.89 17.20
N ALA A 61 -18.51 3.69 15.90
CA ALA A 61 -17.74 4.65 15.11
C ALA A 61 -18.44 6.01 14.99
N LYS A 62 -19.76 6.01 14.80
CA LYS A 62 -20.58 7.23 14.75
C LYS A 62 -20.65 7.92 16.11
N GLU A 63 -20.76 7.15 17.20
CA GLU A 63 -20.71 7.71 18.54
C GLU A 63 -19.32 8.30 18.84
N ALA A 64 -18.25 7.63 18.44
CA ALA A 64 -16.88 8.13 18.52
C ALA A 64 -16.70 9.44 17.75
N GLU A 65 -17.19 9.50 16.51
CA GLU A 65 -17.19 10.72 15.71
C GLU A 65 -17.93 11.86 16.42
N ARG A 66 -19.12 11.58 16.96
CA ARG A 66 -19.94 12.56 17.68
C ARG A 66 -19.21 13.10 18.92
N VAL A 67 -18.66 12.22 19.75
CA VAL A 67 -17.92 12.59 20.97
C VAL A 67 -16.68 13.43 20.63
N ILE A 68 -15.93 13.05 19.59
CA ILE A 68 -14.76 13.83 19.18
C ILE A 68 -15.17 15.23 18.69
N ARG A 69 -16.22 15.34 17.87
CA ARG A 69 -16.71 16.65 17.41
C ARG A 69 -17.16 17.54 18.57
N GLU A 70 -17.74 16.94 19.62
CA GLU A 70 -18.11 17.63 20.86
C GLU A 70 -16.88 18.15 21.59
N LEU A 71 -15.87 17.29 21.85
CA LEU A 71 -14.62 17.68 22.51
C LEU A 71 -13.87 18.78 21.74
N LEU A 72 -13.74 18.65 20.42
CA LEU A 72 -13.14 19.69 19.58
C LEU A 72 -13.86 21.03 19.70
N SER A 73 -15.19 21.00 19.85
CA SER A 73 -16.00 22.21 20.02
C SER A 73 -15.85 22.83 21.41
N GLU A 74 -15.79 22.00 22.46
CA GLU A 74 -15.56 22.42 23.85
C GLU A 74 -14.21 23.17 23.98
N ASP A 75 -13.17 22.63 23.33
CA ASP A 75 -11.81 23.17 23.36
C ASP A 75 -11.50 24.20 22.27
N ARG A 76 -12.49 24.49 21.40
CA ARG A 76 -12.38 25.44 20.27
C ARG A 76 -11.23 25.10 19.32
N LEU A 77 -11.05 23.81 19.03
CA LEU A 77 -10.06 23.30 18.11
C LEU A 77 -10.68 23.10 16.73
N GLN A 78 -9.92 23.46 15.69
CA GLN A 78 -10.30 23.22 14.30
C GLN A 78 -9.69 21.89 13.84
N ALA A 79 -10.52 20.99 13.32
CA ALA A 79 -10.07 19.71 12.78
C ALA A 79 -10.94 19.26 11.60
N ASP A 80 -10.32 18.51 10.67
CA ASP A 80 -11.03 17.70 9.68
C ASP A 80 -11.31 16.34 10.31
N VAL A 81 -12.59 15.96 10.39
CA VAL A 81 -13.02 14.69 11.00
C VAL A 81 -13.74 13.87 9.94
N LYS A 82 -13.24 12.66 9.68
CA LYS A 82 -13.76 11.73 8.67
C LYS A 82 -14.07 10.38 9.29
N LEU A 83 -15.25 9.85 8.97
CA LEU A 83 -15.60 8.48 9.26
C LEU A 83 -15.26 7.60 8.05
N THR A 84 -14.37 6.64 8.26
CA THR A 84 -13.89 5.71 7.24
C THR A 84 -14.19 4.26 7.64
N ARG A 85 -14.28 3.39 6.65
CA ARG A 85 -14.44 1.95 6.80
C ARG A 85 -13.40 1.23 5.96
N TRP A 86 -12.88 0.12 6.47
CA TRP A 86 -12.00 -0.75 5.70
C TRP A 86 -12.73 -1.31 4.48
N HIS A 87 -12.13 -1.14 3.30
CA HIS A 87 -12.63 -1.67 2.06
C HIS A 87 -11.89 -2.98 1.74
N PRO A 88 -12.54 -4.16 1.79
CA PRO A 88 -11.83 -5.44 1.75
C PRO A 88 -11.25 -5.82 0.38
N VAL A 89 -11.76 -5.24 -0.72
CA VAL A 89 -11.21 -5.48 -2.07
C VAL A 89 -10.07 -4.50 -2.37
N GLU A 90 -10.34 -3.19 -2.26
CA GLU A 90 -9.32 -2.13 -2.38
C GLU A 90 -8.21 -2.18 -1.31
N GLU A 91 -8.42 -2.93 -0.21
CA GLU A 91 -7.50 -3.03 0.93
C GLU A 91 -7.06 -1.65 1.47
N SER A 92 -8.03 -0.75 1.56
CA SER A 92 -7.82 0.66 1.90
C SER A 92 -8.94 1.20 2.80
N TRP A 93 -8.64 2.28 3.52
CA TRP A 93 -9.64 3.02 4.29
C TRP A 93 -10.40 3.97 3.38
N ASN A 94 -11.67 3.67 3.15
CA ASN A 94 -12.54 4.47 2.28
C ASN A 94 -13.61 5.19 3.09
N ASP A 95 -14.20 6.24 2.51
CA ASP A 95 -15.30 6.96 3.14
C ASP A 95 -16.46 5.99 3.47
N ALA A 96 -16.94 6.03 4.71
CA ALA A 96 -17.96 5.12 5.20
C ALA A 96 -19.30 5.20 4.45
N SER A 97 -19.58 6.31 3.76
CA SER A 97 -20.76 6.48 2.91
C SER A 97 -20.69 5.69 1.61
N GLN A 98 -19.50 5.25 1.19
CA GLN A 98 -19.34 4.44 -0.01
C GLN A 98 -19.86 3.02 0.24
N PRO A 99 -20.76 2.51 -0.61
CA PRO A 99 -21.24 1.14 -0.48
C PRO A 99 -20.10 0.15 -0.75
N LEU A 100 -20.02 -0.92 0.04
CA LEU A 100 -19.15 -2.05 -0.27
C LEU A 100 -19.79 -2.92 -1.36
N PRO A 101 -18.98 -3.64 -2.15
CA PRO A 101 -19.48 -4.62 -3.10
C PRO A 101 -20.30 -5.70 -2.35
N SER A 102 -21.56 -5.83 -2.73
CA SER A 102 -22.53 -6.70 -2.05
C SER A 102 -22.58 -8.10 -2.67
N THR A 103 -22.22 -8.21 -3.94
CA THR A 103 -22.23 -9.46 -4.71
C THR A 103 -20.82 -9.90 -5.08
N GLU A 104 -20.67 -11.18 -5.41
CA GLU A 104 -19.39 -11.73 -5.90
C GLU A 104 -18.98 -11.12 -7.26
N ALA A 105 -19.95 -10.84 -8.13
CA ALA A 105 -19.70 -10.19 -9.42
C ALA A 105 -19.18 -8.76 -9.24
N GLU A 106 -19.74 -7.99 -8.30
CA GLU A 106 -19.24 -6.66 -7.95
C GLU A 106 -17.82 -6.73 -7.39
N ARG A 107 -17.54 -7.69 -6.48
CA ARG A 107 -16.19 -7.91 -5.94
C ARG A 107 -15.18 -8.24 -7.03
N ALA A 108 -15.52 -9.14 -7.95
CA ALA A 108 -14.65 -9.53 -9.06
C ALA A 108 -14.33 -8.35 -9.99
N SER A 109 -15.34 -7.51 -10.28
CA SER A 109 -15.14 -6.30 -11.11
C SER A 109 -14.33 -5.22 -10.40
N GLU A 110 -14.42 -5.11 -9.08
CA GLU A 110 -13.54 -4.21 -8.30
C GLU A 110 -12.11 -4.73 -8.25
N LEU A 111 -11.91 -6.03 -8.05
CA LEU A 111 -10.58 -6.64 -8.04
C LEU A 111 -9.88 -6.43 -9.38
N GLU A 112 -10.54 -6.69 -10.51
CA GLU A 112 -9.98 -6.46 -11.85
C GLU A 112 -9.57 -4.98 -12.05
N ARG A 113 -10.36 -4.04 -11.52
CA ARG A 113 -10.03 -2.61 -11.57
C ARG A 113 -8.86 -2.23 -10.67
N LYS A 114 -8.75 -2.83 -9.48
CA LYS A 114 -7.62 -2.64 -8.56
C LYS A 114 -6.35 -3.17 -9.18
N GLU A 115 -6.35 -4.42 -9.65
CA GLU A 115 -5.20 -5.07 -10.29
C GLU A 115 -4.69 -4.28 -11.51
N ALA A 116 -5.60 -3.79 -12.35
CA ALA A 116 -5.24 -2.96 -13.49
C ALA A 116 -4.57 -1.63 -13.07
N ARG A 117 -5.06 -1.00 -11.99
CA ARG A 117 -4.48 0.25 -11.48
C ARG A 117 -3.12 0.00 -10.81
N GLU A 118 -3.02 -1.01 -9.96
CA GLU A 118 -1.77 -1.41 -9.31
C GLU A 118 -0.70 -1.79 -10.33
N THR A 119 -1.09 -2.45 -11.42
CA THR A 119 -0.18 -2.73 -12.53
C THR A 119 0.38 -1.44 -13.13
N VAL A 120 -0.46 -0.42 -13.37
CA VAL A 120 0.00 0.87 -13.91
C VAL A 120 0.92 1.60 -12.93
N GLU A 121 0.54 1.68 -11.65
CA GLU A 121 1.33 2.32 -10.60
C GLU A 121 2.70 1.64 -10.43
N ALA A 122 2.73 0.30 -10.41
CA ALA A 122 3.96 -0.49 -10.35
C ALA A 122 4.88 -0.26 -11.57
N VAL A 123 4.32 -0.12 -12.78
CA VAL A 123 5.12 0.28 -13.97
C VAL A 123 5.72 1.67 -13.78
N GLU A 124 4.94 2.64 -13.30
CA GLU A 124 5.38 4.03 -13.15
C GLU A 124 6.44 4.19 -12.06
N GLU A 125 6.29 3.49 -10.93
CA GLU A 125 7.22 3.52 -9.80
C GLU A 125 8.44 2.62 -10.00
N GLY A 126 8.37 1.69 -10.97
CA GLY A 126 9.41 0.71 -11.26
C GLY A 126 9.47 -0.42 -10.23
N ASP A 127 8.40 -0.59 -9.46
CA ASP A 127 8.24 -1.66 -8.49
C ASP A 127 7.87 -2.95 -9.22
N THR A 128 8.80 -3.91 -9.18
CA THR A 128 8.66 -5.22 -9.82
C THR A 128 8.87 -6.29 -8.77
N ASP A 129 7.84 -7.09 -8.52
CA ASP A 129 7.82 -8.09 -7.45
C ASP A 129 8.32 -9.46 -7.89
N TRP A 130 8.49 -9.68 -9.19
CA TRP A 130 8.90 -10.98 -9.73
C TRP A 130 10.13 -10.87 -10.61
N ASP A 131 11.06 -11.81 -10.45
CA ASP A 131 12.23 -11.95 -11.32
C ASP A 131 12.17 -13.29 -12.06
N VAL A 132 12.14 -13.23 -13.39
CA VAL A 132 12.26 -14.39 -14.28
C VAL A 132 13.72 -14.56 -14.65
N ARG A 133 14.35 -15.62 -14.14
CA ARG A 133 15.73 -15.96 -14.45
C ARG A 133 15.79 -16.97 -15.59
N ALA A 134 16.30 -16.53 -16.73
CA ALA A 134 16.59 -17.38 -17.88
C ALA A 134 18.09 -17.67 -18.02
N THR A 135 18.44 -18.94 -18.18
CA THR A 135 19.80 -19.41 -18.43
C THR A 135 19.89 -20.02 -19.82
N LEU A 136 20.83 -19.55 -20.64
CA LEU A 136 21.01 -20.01 -22.01
C LEU A 136 22.32 -20.78 -22.23
N GLY A 137 22.36 -21.52 -23.33
CA GLY A 137 23.47 -22.35 -23.79
C GLY A 137 24.74 -21.58 -24.15
N SER A 138 24.62 -20.29 -24.50
CA SER A 138 25.73 -19.44 -24.91
C SER A 138 25.51 -17.97 -24.56
N HIS A 139 26.60 -17.22 -24.42
CA HIS A 139 26.55 -15.78 -24.16
C HIS A 139 25.99 -14.97 -25.35
N SER A 140 26.20 -15.44 -26.57
CA SER A 140 25.63 -14.81 -27.77
C SER A 140 24.11 -14.92 -27.77
N ASP A 141 23.56 -16.08 -27.38
CA ASP A 141 22.11 -16.27 -27.30
C ASP A 141 21.50 -15.42 -26.18
N THR A 142 22.18 -15.33 -25.02
CA THR A 142 21.76 -14.43 -23.93
C THR A 142 21.74 -12.97 -24.37
N THR A 143 22.69 -12.53 -25.21
CA THR A 143 22.74 -11.15 -25.70
C THR A 143 21.63 -10.89 -26.72
N ALA A 144 21.45 -11.79 -27.68
CA ALA A 144 20.38 -11.67 -28.67
C ALA A 144 18.98 -11.68 -28.03
N LEU A 145 18.79 -12.49 -26.97
CA LEU A 145 17.55 -12.50 -26.22
C LEU A 145 17.35 -11.20 -25.43
N ALA A 146 18.39 -10.69 -24.77
CA ALA A 146 18.34 -9.42 -24.04
C ALA A 146 17.94 -8.26 -24.96
N ASP A 147 18.61 -8.11 -26.10
CA ASP A 147 18.34 -7.03 -27.05
C ASP A 147 16.88 -7.04 -27.55
N ARG A 148 16.30 -8.24 -27.73
CA ARG A 148 14.88 -8.38 -28.12
C ARG A 148 13.93 -7.97 -27.00
N LEU A 149 14.18 -8.44 -25.77
CA LEU A 149 13.32 -8.14 -24.63
C LEU A 149 13.40 -6.65 -24.25
N GLU A 150 14.58 -6.04 -24.35
CA GLU A 150 14.76 -4.59 -24.17
C GLU A 150 14.04 -3.80 -25.27
N ALA A 151 14.05 -4.27 -26.52
CA ALA A 151 13.27 -3.67 -27.61
C ALA A 151 11.75 -3.79 -27.42
N GLU A 152 11.29 -4.80 -26.67
CA GLU A 152 9.90 -4.95 -26.21
C GLU A 152 9.57 -4.05 -25.01
N GLY A 153 10.56 -3.34 -24.45
CA GLY A 153 10.40 -2.44 -23.30
C GLY A 153 10.52 -3.14 -21.95
N LEU A 154 10.95 -4.40 -21.90
CA LEU A 154 11.09 -5.15 -20.65
C LEU A 154 12.37 -4.76 -19.90
N PRO A 155 12.32 -4.62 -18.56
CA PRO A 155 13.51 -4.36 -17.76
C PRO A 155 14.37 -5.63 -17.65
N VAL A 156 15.50 -5.64 -18.34
CA VAL A 156 16.41 -6.79 -18.41
C VAL A 156 17.74 -6.48 -17.72
N VAL A 157 18.18 -7.40 -16.86
CA VAL A 157 19.54 -7.41 -16.31
C VAL A 157 20.29 -8.64 -16.82
N ARG A 158 21.40 -8.40 -17.52
CA ARG A 158 22.24 -9.47 -18.06
C ARG A 158 23.45 -9.74 -17.17
N ARG A 159 23.68 -11.01 -16.85
CA ARG A 159 24.86 -11.51 -16.12
C ARG A 159 25.41 -12.75 -16.82
N TRP A 160 26.30 -12.50 -17.78
CA TRP A 160 26.96 -13.52 -18.60
C TRP A 160 25.99 -14.44 -19.37
N ARG A 161 25.70 -15.64 -18.84
CA ARG A 161 24.75 -16.62 -19.41
C ARG A 161 23.36 -16.58 -18.78
N HIS A 162 23.19 -15.72 -17.77
CA HIS A 162 21.94 -15.51 -17.06
C HIS A 162 21.34 -14.18 -17.46
N LEU A 163 20.02 -14.18 -17.60
CA LEU A 163 19.20 -13.04 -17.92
C LEU A 163 18.09 -12.98 -16.88
N PHE A 164 17.93 -11.83 -16.25
CA PHE A 164 16.89 -11.57 -15.26
C PHE A 164 15.93 -10.57 -15.88
N VAL A 165 14.67 -10.96 -16.04
CA VAL A 165 13.61 -10.06 -16.49
C VAL A 165 12.72 -9.79 -15.31
N LYS A 166 12.53 -8.51 -15.01
CA LYS A 166 11.63 -8.12 -13.93
C LYS A 166 10.20 -8.06 -14.49
N THR A 167 9.26 -8.64 -13.78
CA THR A 167 7.82 -8.54 -14.08
C THR A 167 7.06 -8.09 -12.84
N ILE A 168 5.88 -7.53 -13.07
CA ILE A 168 5.07 -6.94 -12.00
C ILE A 168 4.22 -8.02 -11.33
N THR A 169 3.62 -8.90 -12.12
CA THR A 169 2.74 -9.96 -11.60
C THR A 169 3.38 -11.34 -11.76
N GLU A 170 2.89 -12.30 -10.96
CA GLU A 170 3.23 -13.72 -11.08
C GLU A 170 2.78 -14.29 -12.43
N GLU A 171 1.58 -13.91 -12.88
CA GLU A 171 1.03 -14.36 -14.17
C GLU A 171 1.92 -13.90 -15.34
N ASP A 172 2.40 -12.66 -15.32
CA ASP A 172 3.35 -12.17 -16.32
C ASP A 172 4.68 -12.93 -16.26
N ALA A 173 5.17 -13.23 -15.04
CA ALA A 173 6.38 -14.05 -14.86
C ALA A 173 6.19 -15.46 -15.44
N GLU A 174 5.05 -16.10 -15.18
CA GLU A 174 4.71 -17.43 -15.71
C GLU A 174 4.58 -17.42 -17.23
N ALA A 175 3.84 -16.45 -17.78
CA ALA A 175 3.67 -16.29 -19.22
C ALA A 175 5.02 -16.07 -19.92
N LEU A 176 5.87 -15.22 -19.35
CA LEU A 176 7.23 -14.99 -19.82
C LEU A 176 8.08 -16.25 -19.71
N ALA A 177 8.00 -16.99 -18.60
CA ALA A 177 8.76 -18.22 -18.42
C ALA A 177 8.35 -19.30 -19.42
N VAL A 178 7.05 -19.45 -19.70
CA VAL A 178 6.55 -20.37 -20.74
C VAL A 178 7.11 -19.98 -22.11
N ARG A 179 7.14 -18.69 -22.44
CA ARG A 179 7.72 -18.17 -23.70
C ARG A 179 9.21 -18.50 -23.79
N LEU A 180 9.98 -18.15 -22.76
CA LEU A 180 11.43 -18.35 -22.73
C LEU A 180 11.85 -19.83 -22.76
N ARG A 181 11.07 -20.72 -22.12
CA ARG A 181 11.29 -22.18 -22.19
C ARG A 181 11.10 -22.71 -23.62
N LYS A 182 10.12 -22.21 -24.37
CA LYS A 182 9.92 -22.59 -25.80
C LYS A 182 11.09 -22.16 -26.67
N GLU A 183 11.79 -21.10 -26.29
CA GLU A 183 13.00 -20.61 -26.95
C GLU A 183 14.27 -21.35 -26.53
N GLY A 184 14.16 -22.36 -25.65
CA GLY A 184 15.26 -23.23 -25.23
C GLY A 184 16.05 -22.71 -24.03
N ALA A 185 15.56 -21.69 -23.32
CA ALA A 185 16.13 -21.26 -22.05
C ALA A 185 15.68 -22.19 -20.90
N GLU A 186 16.59 -22.46 -19.98
CA GLU A 186 16.23 -22.97 -18.66
C GLU A 186 15.72 -21.80 -17.81
N VAL A 187 14.52 -21.91 -17.23
CA VAL A 187 13.85 -20.78 -16.57
C VAL A 187 13.40 -21.11 -15.17
N GLU A 188 13.76 -20.23 -14.24
CA GLU A 188 13.37 -20.18 -12.83
C GLU A 188 12.60 -18.88 -12.59
N ILE A 189 11.54 -18.95 -11.77
CA ILE A 189 10.74 -17.79 -11.35
C ILE A 189 10.98 -17.61 -9.86
N GLU A 190 11.34 -16.40 -9.46
CA GLU A 190 11.58 -16.05 -8.06
C GLU A 190 10.70 -14.86 -7.68
N ALA A 191 9.94 -15.03 -6.60
CA ALA A 191 9.28 -13.92 -5.93
C ALA A 191 10.34 -13.09 -5.21
N ARG A 192 10.30 -11.77 -5.36
CA ARG A 192 11.18 -10.90 -4.62
C ARG A 192 10.60 -10.70 -3.23
N ASP A 193 11.14 -11.41 -2.24
CA ASP A 193 10.81 -11.12 -0.84
C ASP A 193 11.19 -9.66 -0.54
N PHE A 194 10.19 -8.86 -0.14
CA PHE A 194 10.39 -7.49 0.32
C PHE A 194 11.22 -7.55 1.61
N GLU A 195 12.55 -7.49 1.51
CA GLU A 195 13.41 -7.40 2.69
C GLU A 195 13.14 -6.05 3.40
N VAL A 196 12.29 -6.10 4.44
CA VAL A 196 12.26 -5.07 5.48
C VAL A 196 13.60 -5.11 6.22
N GLY A 197 14.56 -4.39 5.66
CA GLY A 197 15.80 -3.92 6.28
C GLY A 197 16.49 -4.82 7.30
N THR A 198 17.26 -5.82 6.84
CA THR A 198 18.52 -6.20 7.50
C THR A 198 19.57 -6.63 6.47
N GLY A 199 20.29 -5.65 5.92
CA GLY A 199 21.68 -5.76 5.45
C GLY A 199 22.11 -7.03 4.67
N GLY A 200 21.60 -7.23 3.46
CA GLY A 200 22.22 -8.08 2.43
C GLY A 200 23.21 -7.31 1.53
N PRO A 201 24.21 -7.96 0.91
CA PRO A 201 25.41 -7.30 0.37
C PRO A 201 25.29 -6.62 -1.01
N PHE A 202 24.09 -6.47 -1.59
CA PHE A 202 23.95 -5.94 -2.95
C PHE A 202 22.95 -4.77 -3.03
N ARG A 203 23.43 -3.59 -2.65
CA ARG A 203 22.73 -2.32 -2.87
C ARG A 203 23.13 -1.76 -4.24
N PHE A 204 22.17 -1.63 -5.15
CA PHE A 204 22.33 -0.86 -6.39
C PHE A 204 21.94 0.59 -6.11
N PHE A 205 22.91 1.50 -6.23
CA PHE A 205 22.63 2.91 -6.45
C PHE A 205 22.34 3.10 -7.94
N ALA A 206 21.14 3.55 -8.28
CA ALA A 206 20.89 4.20 -9.56
C ALA A 206 21.64 5.56 -9.54
N GLY A 207 22.85 5.55 -10.08
CA GLY A 207 23.65 6.75 -10.29
C GLY A 207 23.17 7.48 -11.55
N ILE A 208 22.47 8.59 -11.36
CA ILE A 208 22.30 9.66 -12.33
C ILE A 208 23.68 10.29 -12.61
N GLY A 209 24.04 10.50 -13.89
CA GLY A 209 24.98 11.55 -14.28
C GLY A 209 26.01 11.17 -15.35
N GLY A 210 25.95 11.87 -16.48
CA GLY A 210 27.04 11.93 -17.47
C GLY A 210 26.56 12.20 -18.89
#